data_AF-A0A6I4Z2Q3-F1
#
_entry.id   AF-A0A6I4Z2Q3-F1
#
_cell.length_a   1.000
_cell.length_b   1.000
_cell.length_c   1.000
_cell.angle_alpha   90.00
_cell.angle_beta   90.00
_cell.angle_gamma   90.00
#
_symmetry.space_group_name_H-M   'P 1'
#
loop_
_entity.id
_entity.type
_entity.pdbx_description
1 polymer ?
#
loop_
_entity_poly.entity_id
_entity_poly.type
_entity_poly.pdbx_seq_one_letter_code
_entity_poly.pdbx_strand_id
1 'polypeptide(L)'
;SPPPLHQLLLTRTENRPNRPFAGGLAAYITIHQTGNPRPTADAHAHARWMAREAPYSWHATIDDREVWQSLDWGEQGWHAGDGAGGPGNTTSIGLEICMHEGIDEAAADLNAAWLAARLRLDGHGYEGIVQHNHWTGKNCPALIRAEPGRWERFLEQVARFEEMETRTRLEDRVARLEQRVTALEAALSSALSSDRAKQATIEAGTPS
;
A
#
# COMPACT_ATOMS: atom_id res chain seq x y z
N SER A 1 1.21 -3.12 -15.00
CA SER A 1 1.45 -1.79 -14.38
C SER A 1 0.55 -1.65 -13.17
N PRO A 2 0.91 -0.82 -12.18
CA PRO A 2 0.01 -0.51 -11.07
C PRO A 2 -1.34 0.02 -11.57
N PRO A 3 -2.48 -0.34 -10.95
CA PRO A 3 -3.76 0.28 -11.26
C PRO A 3 -3.75 1.76 -10.82
N PRO A 4 -4.53 2.63 -11.48
CA PRO A 4 -4.81 3.97 -10.97
C PRO A 4 -5.40 3.91 -9.55
N LEU A 5 -4.87 4.75 -8.66
CA LEU A 5 -5.37 4.94 -7.30
C LEU A 5 -6.09 6.28 -7.21
N HIS A 6 -7.41 6.23 -7.06
CA HIS A 6 -8.29 7.37 -6.88
C HIS A 6 -8.66 7.55 -5.40
N GLN A 7 -9.00 8.78 -5.02
CA GLN A 7 -9.43 9.09 -3.65
C GLN A 7 -10.82 9.73 -3.66
N LEU A 8 -11.70 9.18 -2.84
CA LEU A 8 -12.97 9.77 -2.43
C LEU A 8 -13.11 9.54 -0.93
N LEU A 9 -12.33 10.30 -0.15
CA LEU A 9 -12.29 10.15 1.30
C LEU A 9 -13.62 10.54 1.94
N LEU A 10 -14.09 9.73 2.89
CA LEU A 10 -15.33 9.98 3.60
C LEU A 10 -15.25 11.24 4.46
N THR A 11 -16.20 12.14 4.26
CA THR A 11 -16.41 13.30 5.15
C THR A 11 -17.51 13.06 6.18
N ARG A 12 -18.33 12.03 5.97
CA ARG A 12 -19.41 11.63 6.87
C ARG A 12 -18.87 10.96 8.12
N THR A 13 -19.48 11.23 9.27
CA THR A 13 -19.08 10.67 10.57
C THR A 13 -19.97 9.51 11.01
N GLU A 14 -21.13 9.30 10.39
CA GLU A 14 -22.07 8.25 10.82
C GLU A 14 -21.53 6.84 10.58
N ASN A 15 -20.78 6.65 9.49
CA ASN A 15 -20.18 5.37 9.11
C ASN A 15 -18.66 5.34 9.30
N ARG A 16 -18.06 6.34 9.94
CA ARG A 16 -16.61 6.46 10.14
C ARG A 16 -16.29 6.65 11.62
N PRO A 17 -15.45 5.80 12.24
CA PRO A 17 -15.07 5.96 13.65
C PRO A 17 -14.35 7.29 13.94
N ASN A 18 -13.63 7.82 12.94
CA ASN A 18 -12.75 9.00 13.04
C ASN A 18 -11.72 8.84 14.19
N ARG A 19 -11.13 7.65 14.27
CA ARG A 19 -10.10 7.29 15.25
C ARG A 19 -8.88 6.75 14.53
N PRO A 20 -7.67 7.21 14.86
CA PRO A 20 -6.46 6.64 14.29
C PRO A 20 -6.24 5.22 14.82
N PHE A 21 -5.47 4.43 14.08
CA PHE A 21 -4.82 3.24 14.62
C PHE A 21 -3.82 3.64 15.72
N ALA A 22 -3.54 2.73 16.65
CA ALA A 22 -2.46 2.93 17.60
C ALA A 22 -1.13 3.11 16.83
N GLY A 23 -0.45 4.24 17.03
CA GLY A 23 0.78 4.58 16.30
C GLY A 23 0.57 4.95 14.83
N GLY A 24 -0.67 5.12 14.36
CA GLY A 24 -0.99 5.45 12.97
C GLY A 24 -0.82 4.28 11.99
N LEU A 25 -0.51 3.07 12.47
CA LEU A 25 -0.27 1.89 11.64
C LEU A 25 -1.20 0.74 12.04
N ALA A 26 -2.01 0.27 11.09
CA ALA A 26 -2.72 -1.00 11.22
C ALA A 26 -1.78 -2.20 11.39
N ALA A 27 -2.08 -3.05 12.36
CA ALA A 27 -1.41 -4.33 12.58
C ALA A 27 -1.72 -5.35 11.49
N TYR A 28 -2.94 -5.30 10.94
CA TYR A 28 -3.43 -6.24 9.93
C TYR A 28 -3.91 -5.54 8.66
N ILE A 29 -3.95 -6.29 7.56
CA ILE A 29 -4.74 -5.94 6.37
C ILE A 29 -5.80 -7.03 6.22
N THR A 30 -7.08 -6.65 6.17
CA THR A 30 -8.22 -7.55 6.02
C THR A 30 -8.75 -7.51 4.59
N ILE A 31 -8.72 -8.65 3.92
CA ILE A 31 -9.27 -8.83 2.58
C ILE A 31 -10.73 -9.25 2.64
N HIS A 32 -11.54 -8.57 1.84
CA HIS A 32 -12.98 -8.79 1.67
C HIS A 32 -13.33 -8.94 0.19
N GLN A 33 -14.56 -9.39 -0.06
CA GLN A 33 -15.21 -9.29 -1.36
C GLN A 33 -16.60 -8.69 -1.19
N THR A 34 -16.99 -7.83 -2.12
CA THR A 34 -18.15 -6.91 -1.94
C THR A 34 -19.49 -7.63 -1.78
N GLY A 35 -19.58 -8.89 -2.18
CA GLY A 35 -20.83 -9.65 -2.18
C GLY A 35 -21.87 -9.12 -3.18
N ASN A 36 -21.48 -8.22 -4.09
CA ASN A 36 -22.38 -7.53 -5.00
C ASN A 36 -22.10 -7.91 -6.46
N PRO A 37 -22.91 -8.83 -7.05
CA PRO A 37 -22.68 -9.31 -8.41
C PRO A 37 -23.24 -8.38 -9.50
N ARG A 38 -23.90 -7.27 -9.14
CA ARG A 38 -24.52 -6.38 -10.15
C ARG A 38 -23.44 -5.83 -11.09
N PRO A 39 -23.63 -5.86 -12.42
CA PRO A 39 -22.62 -5.40 -13.40
C PRO A 39 -22.08 -3.98 -13.17
N THR A 40 -22.86 -3.11 -12.53
CA THR A 40 -22.49 -1.71 -12.23
C THR A 40 -21.83 -1.52 -10.86
N ALA A 41 -21.49 -2.61 -10.16
CA ALA A 41 -20.91 -2.59 -8.82
C ALA A 41 -19.37 -2.58 -8.88
N ASP A 42 -18.84 -1.63 -9.64
CA ASP A 42 -17.41 -1.34 -9.75
C ASP A 42 -16.85 -0.62 -8.50
N ALA A 43 -15.53 -0.38 -8.47
CA ALA A 43 -14.87 0.24 -7.33
C ALA A 43 -15.39 1.67 -7.07
N HIS A 44 -15.58 2.45 -8.13
CA HIS A 44 -16.09 3.82 -8.04
C HIS A 44 -17.53 3.86 -7.49
N ALA A 45 -18.40 2.94 -7.92
CA ALA A 45 -19.78 2.85 -7.47
C ALA A 45 -19.86 2.60 -5.96
N HIS A 46 -19.04 1.68 -5.44
CA HIS A 46 -18.93 1.43 -4.00
C HIS A 46 -18.39 2.64 -3.24
N ALA A 47 -17.36 3.30 -3.75
CA ALA A 47 -16.83 4.52 -3.12
C ALA A 47 -17.88 5.64 -3.04
N ARG A 48 -18.66 5.87 -4.11
CA ARG A 48 -19.77 6.84 -4.11
C ARG A 48 -20.88 6.45 -3.15
N TRP A 49 -21.23 5.17 -3.10
CA TRP A 49 -22.23 4.66 -2.18
C TRP A 49 -21.79 4.83 -0.73
N MET A 50 -20.52 4.53 -0.42
CA MET A 50 -19.95 4.73 0.91
C MET A 50 -19.98 6.20 1.35
N ALA A 51 -19.66 7.11 0.43
CA ALA A 51 -19.70 8.55 0.66
C ALA A 51 -21.10 9.12 0.88
N ARG A 52 -22.18 8.40 0.55
CA ARG A 52 -23.55 8.94 0.57
C ARG A 52 -24.50 8.20 1.50
N GLU A 53 -24.40 6.88 1.56
CA GLU A 53 -25.49 6.03 2.07
C GLU A 53 -25.02 4.88 2.97
N ALA A 54 -23.82 4.34 2.75
CA ALA A 54 -23.40 3.14 3.49
C ALA A 54 -23.40 3.35 5.02
N PRO A 55 -23.88 2.38 5.80
CA PRO A 55 -23.85 2.45 7.27
C PRO A 55 -22.54 1.92 7.87
N TYR A 56 -21.63 1.44 7.03
CA TYR A 56 -20.31 0.93 7.38
C TYR A 56 -19.24 1.49 6.44
N SER A 57 -17.97 1.24 6.74
CA SER A 57 -16.84 1.80 5.99
C SER A 57 -15.64 0.86 5.97
N TRP A 58 -14.86 0.98 4.90
CA TRP A 58 -13.59 0.30 4.69
C TRP A 58 -12.67 1.23 3.88
N HIS A 59 -11.40 0.86 3.78
CA HIS A 59 -10.35 1.78 3.35
C HIS A 59 -10.28 1.93 1.84
N ALA A 60 -10.42 0.84 1.09
CA ALA A 60 -10.45 0.92 -0.36
C ALA A 60 -11.29 -0.18 -1.01
N THR A 61 -11.88 0.16 -2.15
CA THR A 61 -12.52 -0.80 -3.07
C THR A 61 -11.66 -0.96 -4.32
N ILE A 62 -11.50 -2.20 -4.79
CA ILE A 62 -10.61 -2.58 -5.88
C ILE A 62 -11.40 -3.38 -6.92
N ASP A 63 -11.28 -3.01 -8.20
CA ASP A 63 -11.74 -3.85 -9.31
C ASP A 63 -10.59 -4.20 -10.27
N ASP A 64 -10.92 -4.75 -11.44
CA ASP A 64 -9.97 -5.17 -12.46
C ASP A 64 -9.21 -4.00 -13.12
N ARG A 65 -9.63 -2.75 -12.87
CA ARG A 65 -9.12 -1.57 -13.59
C ARG A 65 -8.53 -0.52 -12.67
N GLU A 66 -9.11 -0.31 -11.50
CA GLU A 66 -8.78 0.81 -10.63
C GLU A 66 -9.00 0.53 -9.13
N VAL A 67 -8.44 1.40 -8.29
CA VAL A 67 -8.63 1.40 -6.84
C VAL A 67 -9.24 2.73 -6.41
N TRP A 68 -10.24 2.66 -5.53
CA TRP A 68 -10.82 3.84 -4.88
C TRP A 68 -10.65 3.79 -3.37
N GLN A 69 -9.85 4.71 -2.83
CA GLN A 69 -9.66 4.90 -1.39
C GLN A 69 -10.78 5.75 -0.79
N SER A 70 -11.38 5.26 0.30
CA SER A 70 -12.48 5.89 1.03
C SER A 70 -12.12 6.29 2.46
N LEU A 71 -11.12 5.68 3.10
CA LEU A 71 -10.60 6.10 4.41
C LEU A 71 -9.10 6.34 4.35
N ASP A 72 -8.59 7.17 5.24
CA ASP A 72 -7.15 7.31 5.43
C ASP A 72 -6.54 5.96 5.88
N TRP A 73 -5.30 5.66 5.48
CA TRP A 73 -4.66 4.39 5.83
C TRP A 73 -4.33 4.28 7.33
N GLY A 74 -4.20 5.42 8.02
CA GLY A 74 -3.90 5.51 9.44
C GLY A 74 -5.13 5.51 10.35
N GLU A 75 -6.35 5.37 9.81
CA GLU A 75 -7.58 5.41 10.61
C GLU A 75 -8.41 4.13 10.58
N GLN A 76 -9.21 3.94 11.63
CA GLN A 76 -10.11 2.79 11.78
C GLN A 76 -11.32 2.87 10.84
N GLY A 77 -11.88 1.72 10.50
CA GLY A 77 -13.12 1.58 9.73
C GLY A 77 -14.10 0.62 10.41
N TRP A 78 -15.32 0.52 9.85
CA TRP A 78 -16.34 -0.41 10.31
C TRP A 78 -16.57 -1.53 9.30
N HIS A 79 -15.65 -2.48 9.16
CA HIS A 79 -15.73 -3.51 8.12
C HIS A 79 -15.67 -4.96 8.65
N ALA A 80 -15.10 -5.19 9.83
CA ALA A 80 -14.81 -6.53 10.33
C ALA A 80 -16.01 -7.17 11.05
N GLY A 81 -17.05 -6.42 11.40
CA GLY A 81 -18.28 -6.98 12.00
C GLY A 81 -18.08 -7.60 13.39
N ASP A 82 -16.98 -7.28 14.07
CA ASP A 82 -16.57 -7.79 15.39
C ASP A 82 -16.85 -6.78 16.52
N GLY A 83 -17.78 -5.85 16.28
CA GLY A 83 -18.17 -4.80 17.22
C GLY A 83 -17.24 -3.58 17.20
N ALA A 84 -17.66 -2.53 17.92
CA ALA A 84 -16.98 -1.23 17.87
C ALA A 84 -15.56 -1.22 18.46
N GLY A 85 -15.28 -2.16 19.38
CA GLY A 85 -13.96 -2.35 19.98
C GLY A 85 -13.24 -3.61 19.50
N GLY A 86 -13.76 -4.27 18.46
CA GLY A 86 -13.18 -5.51 17.95
C GLY A 86 -11.83 -5.29 17.25
N PRO A 87 -10.89 -6.24 17.34
CA PRO A 87 -9.56 -6.10 16.78
C PRO A 87 -9.54 -5.90 15.26
N GLY A 88 -10.47 -6.50 14.52
CA GLY A 88 -10.57 -6.32 13.08
C GLY A 88 -10.89 -4.88 12.69
N ASN A 89 -11.85 -4.24 13.34
CA ASN A 89 -12.17 -2.82 13.10
C ASN A 89 -11.08 -1.86 13.62
N THR A 90 -10.51 -2.18 14.79
CA THR A 90 -9.63 -1.24 15.52
C THR A 90 -8.15 -1.36 15.15
N THR A 91 -7.74 -2.42 14.46
CA THR A 91 -6.31 -2.68 14.15
C THR A 91 -6.04 -3.08 12.70
N SER A 92 -7.04 -3.06 11.81
CA SER A 92 -6.84 -3.49 10.42
C SER A 92 -7.35 -2.53 9.36
N ILE A 93 -6.66 -2.54 8.21
CA ILE A 93 -7.11 -1.90 6.96
C ILE A 93 -8.04 -2.85 6.22
N GLY A 94 -9.25 -2.43 5.87
CA GLY A 94 -10.21 -3.20 5.08
C GLY A 94 -10.10 -2.92 3.58
N LEU A 95 -9.81 -3.95 2.79
CA LEU A 95 -9.76 -3.90 1.33
C LEU A 95 -10.90 -4.75 0.74
N GLU A 96 -11.80 -4.13 -0.01
CA GLU A 96 -12.93 -4.81 -0.67
C GLU A 96 -12.62 -5.07 -2.15
N ILE A 97 -12.59 -6.33 -2.54
CA ILE A 97 -12.39 -6.74 -3.94
C ILE A 97 -13.78 -6.87 -4.60
N CYS A 98 -14.00 -6.15 -5.69
CA CYS A 98 -15.21 -6.24 -6.48
C CYS A 98 -15.40 -7.66 -7.05
N MET A 99 -16.65 -8.06 -7.19
CA MET A 99 -17.05 -9.36 -7.75
C MET A 99 -18.28 -9.21 -8.66
N HIS A 100 -18.40 -8.06 -9.32
CA HIS A 100 -19.50 -7.77 -10.22
C HIS A 100 -19.42 -8.65 -11.47
N GLU A 101 -20.56 -8.99 -12.06
CA GLU A 101 -20.61 -9.74 -13.31
C GLU A 101 -19.83 -9.02 -14.42
N GLY A 102 -18.97 -9.77 -15.12
CA GLY A 102 -18.12 -9.27 -16.21
C GLY A 102 -16.75 -8.74 -15.78
N ILE A 103 -16.43 -8.76 -14.47
CA ILE A 103 -15.09 -8.42 -13.96
C ILE A 103 -14.05 -9.47 -14.38
N ASP A 104 -12.82 -9.04 -14.66
CA ASP A 104 -11.65 -9.94 -14.63
C ASP A 104 -11.23 -10.16 -13.16
N GLU A 105 -11.72 -11.24 -12.56
CA GLU A 105 -11.44 -11.58 -11.17
C GLU A 105 -9.93 -11.75 -10.88
N ALA A 106 -9.16 -12.26 -11.83
CA ALA A 106 -7.72 -12.46 -11.63
C ALA A 106 -6.98 -11.11 -11.64
N ALA A 107 -7.40 -10.18 -12.49
CA ALA A 107 -6.87 -8.81 -12.49
C ALA A 107 -7.27 -8.06 -11.21
N ALA A 108 -8.50 -8.22 -10.72
CA ALA A 108 -8.96 -7.61 -9.47
C ALA A 108 -8.17 -8.13 -8.25
N ASP A 109 -7.95 -9.45 -8.16
CA ASP A 109 -7.10 -10.06 -7.13
C ASP A 109 -5.67 -9.53 -7.20
N LEU A 110 -5.10 -9.42 -8.42
CA LEU A 110 -3.75 -8.91 -8.63
C LEU A 110 -3.61 -7.44 -8.23
N ASN A 111 -4.60 -6.60 -8.54
CA ASN A 111 -4.65 -5.19 -8.13
C ASN A 111 -4.73 -5.06 -6.60
N ALA A 112 -5.51 -5.92 -5.95
CA ALA A 112 -5.63 -5.94 -4.49
C ALA A 112 -4.33 -6.44 -3.84
N ALA A 113 -3.67 -7.43 -4.43
CA ALA A 113 -2.37 -7.91 -3.97
C ALA A 113 -1.29 -6.83 -4.09
N TRP A 114 -1.29 -6.06 -5.20
CA TRP A 114 -0.42 -4.90 -5.37
C TRP A 114 -0.64 -3.85 -4.27
N LEU A 115 -1.91 -3.49 -4.00
CA LEU A 115 -2.23 -2.51 -2.97
C LEU A 115 -1.82 -2.99 -1.58
N ALA A 116 -2.09 -4.26 -1.25
CA ALA A 116 -1.70 -4.83 0.03
C ALA A 116 -0.18 -4.84 0.22
N ALA A 117 0.60 -5.17 -0.83
CA ALA A 117 2.06 -5.08 -0.80
C ALA A 117 2.54 -3.64 -0.55
N ARG A 118 1.93 -2.66 -1.22
CA ARG A 118 2.28 -1.25 -1.02
C ARG A 118 2.03 -0.81 0.42
N LEU A 119 0.88 -1.17 0.99
CA LEU A 119 0.54 -0.85 2.39
C LEU A 119 1.53 -1.48 3.37
N ARG A 120 1.98 -2.72 3.10
CA ARG A 120 3.01 -3.37 3.92
C ARG A 120 4.36 -2.67 3.85
N LEU A 121 4.77 -2.23 2.66
CA LEU A 121 5.99 -1.42 2.48
C LEU A 121 5.90 -0.04 3.13
N ASP A 122 4.68 0.46 3.35
CA ASP A 122 4.40 1.70 4.08
C ASP A 122 4.24 1.47 5.60
N GLY A 123 4.40 0.22 6.07
CA GLY A 123 4.49 -0.15 7.49
C GLY A 123 3.23 -0.78 8.09
N HIS A 124 2.17 -0.95 7.31
CA HIS A 124 0.93 -1.60 7.76
C HIS A 124 1.02 -3.12 7.69
N GLY A 125 0.08 -3.83 8.34
CA GLY A 125 -0.03 -5.28 8.18
C GLY A 125 1.13 -6.07 8.77
N TYR A 126 1.88 -5.51 9.73
CA TYR A 126 3.07 -6.14 10.30
C TYR A 126 2.78 -7.45 11.05
N GLU A 127 1.54 -7.67 11.52
CA GLU A 127 1.11 -8.96 12.07
C GLU A 127 0.58 -9.91 10.99
N GLY A 128 0.07 -9.38 9.86
CA GLY A 128 -0.24 -10.18 8.69
C GLY A 128 -1.34 -9.62 7.79
N ILE A 129 -1.60 -10.36 6.71
CA ILE A 129 -2.77 -10.19 5.86
C ILE A 129 -3.74 -11.33 6.17
N VAL A 130 -4.99 -10.99 6.46
CA VAL A 130 -6.02 -11.95 6.87
C VAL A 130 -7.28 -11.80 6.02
N GLN A 131 -8.08 -12.85 5.97
CA GLN A 131 -9.42 -12.81 5.41
C GLN A 131 -10.41 -12.27 6.46
N HIS A 132 -11.53 -11.68 6.05
CA HIS A 132 -12.60 -11.31 7.00
C HIS A 132 -13.06 -12.50 7.87
N ASN A 133 -13.04 -13.71 7.31
CA ASN A 133 -13.30 -14.95 8.03
C ASN A 133 -12.50 -15.09 9.34
N HIS A 134 -11.28 -14.57 9.40
CA HIS A 134 -10.43 -14.59 10.60
C HIS A 134 -11.11 -13.96 11.82
N TRP A 135 -11.86 -12.87 11.62
CA TRP A 135 -12.44 -12.09 12.70
C TRP A 135 -13.75 -12.67 13.23
N THR A 136 -14.60 -13.18 12.34
CA THR A 136 -16.00 -13.52 12.68
C THR A 136 -16.45 -14.90 12.21
N GLY A 137 -15.62 -15.62 11.44
CA GLY A 137 -16.04 -16.84 10.76
C GLY A 137 -16.93 -16.62 9.53
N LYS A 138 -17.26 -15.37 9.17
CA LYS A 138 -18.02 -15.07 7.92
C LYS A 138 -17.32 -15.69 6.72
N ASN A 139 -18.08 -16.25 5.77
CA ASN A 139 -17.52 -16.72 4.51
C ASN A 139 -17.19 -15.55 3.58
N CYS A 140 -16.12 -14.83 3.91
CA CYS A 140 -15.64 -13.66 3.19
C CYS A 140 -14.10 -13.63 3.29
N PRO A 141 -13.36 -13.44 2.17
CA PRO A 141 -13.82 -13.22 0.79
C PRO A 141 -14.37 -14.50 0.14
N ALA A 142 -15.61 -14.47 -0.37
CA ALA A 142 -16.37 -15.68 -0.69
C ALA A 142 -15.80 -16.49 -1.89
N LEU A 143 -15.45 -15.82 -3.00
CA LEU A 143 -14.91 -16.48 -4.19
C LEU A 143 -13.48 -16.98 -3.97
N ILE A 144 -12.65 -16.18 -3.30
CA ILE A 144 -11.29 -16.59 -2.92
C ILE A 144 -11.33 -17.84 -2.03
N ARG A 145 -12.30 -17.92 -1.10
CA ARG A 145 -12.47 -19.10 -0.23
C ARG A 145 -13.09 -20.30 -0.92
N ALA A 146 -13.91 -20.06 -1.95
CA ALA A 146 -14.57 -21.13 -2.70
C ALA A 146 -13.59 -21.90 -3.60
N GLU A 147 -12.47 -21.26 -4.00
CA GLU A 147 -11.48 -21.86 -4.88
C GLU A 147 -10.21 -22.28 -4.10
N PRO A 148 -9.91 -23.59 -4.02
CA PRO A 148 -8.68 -24.07 -3.37
C PRO A 148 -7.41 -23.45 -3.97
N GLY A 149 -6.51 -22.98 -3.12
CA GLY A 149 -5.24 -22.39 -3.53
C GLY A 149 -5.32 -20.90 -3.93
N ARG A 150 -6.51 -20.31 -4.06
CA ARG A 150 -6.64 -18.92 -4.52
C ARG A 150 -6.14 -17.92 -3.46
N TRP A 151 -6.34 -18.21 -2.18
CA TRP A 151 -5.80 -17.39 -1.09
C TRP A 151 -4.28 -17.45 -1.03
N GLU A 152 -3.69 -18.64 -1.19
CA GLU A 152 -2.25 -18.84 -1.19
C GLU A 152 -1.62 -18.09 -2.37
N ARG A 153 -2.21 -18.19 -3.57
CA ARG A 153 -1.76 -17.42 -4.75
C ARG A 153 -1.87 -15.92 -4.54
N PHE A 154 -2.92 -15.43 -3.87
CA PHE A 154 -3.04 -14.02 -3.53
C PHE A 154 -1.88 -13.56 -2.65
N LEU A 155 -1.54 -14.31 -1.59
CA LEU A 155 -0.41 -13.99 -0.72
C LEU A 155 0.94 -14.07 -1.45
N GLU A 156 1.13 -15.04 -2.35
CA GLU A 156 2.31 -15.12 -3.21
C GLU A 156 2.45 -13.90 -4.12
N GLN A 157 1.35 -13.39 -4.67
CA GLN A 157 1.35 -12.16 -5.47
C GLN A 157 1.74 -10.95 -4.62
N VAL A 158 1.23 -10.83 -3.40
CA VAL A 158 1.64 -9.77 -2.45
C VAL A 158 3.16 -9.82 -2.25
N ALA A 159 3.69 -10.97 -1.85
CA ALA A 159 5.13 -11.13 -1.58
C ALA A 159 5.98 -10.78 -2.81
N ARG A 160 5.52 -11.16 -4.00
CA ARG A 160 6.19 -10.80 -5.26
C ARG A 160 6.21 -9.30 -5.49
N PHE A 161 5.11 -8.59 -5.24
CA PHE A 161 5.08 -7.14 -5.38
C PHE A 161 5.98 -6.45 -4.36
N GLU A 162 6.01 -6.92 -3.11
CA GLU A 162 6.94 -6.42 -2.08
C GLU A 162 8.40 -6.58 -2.52
N GLU A 163 8.76 -7.77 -3.03
CA GLU A 163 10.10 -8.05 -3.52
C GLU A 163 10.47 -7.13 -4.71
N MET A 164 9.57 -7.00 -5.68
CA MET A 164 9.78 -6.15 -6.86
C MET A 164 9.99 -4.69 -6.47
N GLU A 165 9.13 -4.13 -5.63
CA GLU A 165 9.23 -2.72 -5.23
C GLU A 165 10.45 -2.49 -4.32
N THR A 166 10.79 -3.43 -3.45
CA THR A 166 12.02 -3.38 -2.64
C THR A 166 13.26 -3.38 -3.54
N ARG A 167 13.29 -4.25 -4.55
CA ARG A 167 14.39 -4.33 -5.51
C ARG A 167 14.56 -3.02 -6.26
N THR A 168 13.47 -2.46 -6.81
CA THR A 168 13.52 -1.16 -7.51
C THR A 168 14.01 -0.04 -6.59
N ARG A 169 13.52 0.02 -5.35
CA ARG A 169 13.98 1.01 -4.36
C ARG A 169 15.47 0.86 -4.04
N LEU A 170 16.00 -0.37 -4.01
CA LEU A 170 17.41 -0.64 -3.79
C LEU A 170 18.27 -0.24 -5.00
N GLU A 171 17.85 -0.60 -6.21
CA GLU A 171 18.51 -0.21 -7.47
C GLU A 171 18.64 1.32 -7.57
N ASP A 172 17.56 2.05 -7.28
CA ASP A 172 17.55 3.51 -7.24
C ASP A 172 18.52 4.09 -6.19
N ARG A 173 18.61 3.44 -5.02
CA ARG A 173 19.55 3.86 -3.96
C ARG A 173 20.99 3.62 -4.38
N VAL A 174 21.28 2.48 -5.00
CA VAL A 174 22.60 2.15 -5.52
C VAL A 174 23.02 3.18 -6.57
N ALA A 175 22.15 3.46 -7.55
CA ALA A 175 22.42 4.46 -8.58
C ALA A 175 22.72 5.85 -7.99
N ARG A 176 21.96 6.29 -6.97
CA ARG A 176 22.24 7.55 -6.26
C ARG A 176 23.55 7.53 -5.49
N LEU A 177 23.93 6.39 -4.90
CA LEU A 177 25.20 6.26 -4.19
C LEU A 177 26.38 6.30 -5.14
N GLU A 178 26.29 5.62 -6.28
CA GLU A 178 27.30 5.64 -7.34
C GLU A 178 27.55 7.08 -7.83
N GLN A 179 26.49 7.82 -8.12
CA GLN A 179 26.60 9.24 -8.51
C GLN A 179 27.30 10.09 -7.43
N ARG A 180 27.02 9.84 -6.15
CA ARG A 180 27.67 10.56 -5.04
C ARG A 180 29.14 10.19 -4.90
N VAL A 181 29.51 8.92 -5.09
CA VAL A 181 30.92 8.48 -5.06
C VAL A 181 31.69 9.17 -6.18
N THR A 182 31.18 9.14 -7.41
CA THR A 182 31.83 9.83 -8.54
C THR A 182 32.00 11.32 -8.30
N ALA A 183 30.98 12.00 -7.73
CA ALA A 183 31.07 13.42 -7.39
C ALA A 183 32.14 13.70 -6.32
N LEU A 184 32.25 12.84 -5.31
CA LEU A 184 33.27 12.96 -4.26
C LEU A 184 34.67 12.70 -4.79
N GLU A 185 34.85 11.72 -5.67
CA GLU A 185 36.13 11.44 -6.34
C GLU A 185 36.59 12.64 -7.17
N ALA A 186 35.68 13.26 -7.93
CA ALA A 186 35.98 14.46 -8.70
C ALA A 186 36.35 15.65 -7.80
N ALA A 187 35.59 15.86 -6.71
CA ALA A 187 35.87 16.93 -5.75
C ALA A 187 37.22 16.73 -5.05
N LEU A 188 37.55 15.51 -4.65
CA LEU A 188 38.83 15.16 -4.03
C LEU A 188 40.00 15.39 -5.00
N SER A 189 39.86 14.95 -6.25
CA SER A 189 40.88 15.17 -7.28
C SER A 189 41.14 16.67 -7.54
N SER A 190 40.07 17.48 -7.56
CA SER A 190 40.15 18.93 -7.71
C SER A 190 40.84 19.60 -6.50
N ALA A 191 40.48 19.19 -5.28
CA ALA A 191 41.08 19.70 -4.05
C ALA A 191 42.58 19.38 -3.98
N LEU A 192 42.98 18.13 -4.27
CA LEU A 192 44.38 17.71 -4.30
C LEU A 192 45.20 18.47 -5.35
N SER A 193 44.62 18.70 -6.54
CA SER A 193 45.27 19.50 -7.59
C SER A 193 45.47 20.95 -7.16
N SER A 194 44.47 21.54 -6.50
CA SER A 194 44.54 22.90 -5.96
C SER A 194 45.58 23.04 -4.86
N ASP A 195 45.71 22.04 -3.98
CA ASP A 195 46.66 22.05 -2.88
C ASP A 195 48.12 21.95 -3.37
N ARG A 196 48.37 21.06 -4.34
CA ARG A 196 49.67 20.97 -5.04
C ARG A 196 50.07 22.28 -5.70
N ALA A 197 49.12 22.97 -6.35
CA ALA A 197 49.38 24.27 -6.97
C ALA A 197 49.75 25.35 -5.94
N LYS A 198 49.10 25.35 -4.77
CA LYS A 198 49.45 26.26 -3.67
C LYS A 198 50.85 25.97 -3.10
N GLN A 199 51.18 24.71 -2.87
CA GLN A 199 52.51 24.31 -2.38
C GLN A 199 53.63 24.73 -3.34
N ALA A 200 53.48 24.46 -4.64
CA ALA A 200 54.46 24.89 -5.65
C ALA A 200 54.67 26.41 -5.67
N THR A 201 53.60 27.19 -5.44
CA THR A 201 53.67 28.65 -5.37
C THR A 201 54.44 29.13 -4.14
N ILE A 202 54.25 28.48 -2.98
CA ILE A 202 54.97 28.79 -1.73
C ILE A 202 56.47 28.49 -1.89
N GLU A 203 56.81 27.33 -2.45
CA GLU A 203 58.21 26.93 -2.67
C GLU A 203 58.93 27.89 -3.63
N ALA A 204 58.26 28.36 -4.68
CA ALA A 204 58.81 29.35 -5.61
C ALA A 204 58.98 30.76 -5.02
N GLY A 205 58.27 31.07 -3.93
CA GLY A 205 58.25 32.41 -3.30
C GLY A 205 59.16 32.57 -2.07
N THR A 206 59.88 31.52 -1.65
CA THR A 206 60.75 31.59 -0.47
C THR A 206 62.15 32.08 -0.88
N PRO A 207 62.60 33.29 -0.48
CA PRO A 207 63.93 33.79 -0.85
C PRO A 207 65.03 33.08 -0.05
N SER A 208 66.18 32.88 -0.69
CA SER A 208 67.41 32.30 -0.13
C SER A 208 68.12 33.22 0.86
#